data_AF-A0A833V5N2-F1
#
_entry.id   AF-A0A833V5N2-F1
#
_cell.length_a   1.000
_cell.length_b   1.000
_cell.length_c   1.000
_cell.angle_alpha   90.00
_cell.angle_beta   90.00
_cell.angle_gamma   90.00
#
_symmetry.space_group_name_H-M   'P 1'
#
loop_
_entity.id
_entity.type
_entity.pdbx_description
1 polymer ?
#
loop_
_entity_poly.entity_id
_entity_poly.type
_entity_poly.pdbx_seq_one_letter_code
_entity_poly.pdbx_strand_id
1 'polypeptide(L)'
;MSIKTASSVSDPSLLRLRESLEACAQPLDDVSESNKAVAKVVEILNSISHVPQSEHDVSQYEDENSVPDFSISEEALYEVYQYLSNSPSKQMVIDVLSMDLPQVAARMGTLSDKCHEIAKNIIELFVSTCNPRDMIAILCEALAVQVEESKAPLYYLLLFNGLAQVLISIQRRHLEQVKVTIPVVLNVLSKVSVVHLEEEHNKSITELFEASVRIGGSIQEMCKNMDGRRKEELCAILGLYILHNTALISKSTQNISSCISIVLHMSKFLPFCGFSYFGLITGSDVITAIRRISKEDDDDLVRCFSLSNDGASLSVIWGHINGGIANSIGEKLELVVKEIQRSWIEMWQAVGMLKYPLSSVTCAWEIKEHALELLSNILERDSLDEPKDQNFDFSSFVPSIFTTLQAIQMVMMGAMDASLRKKAFVVLKKIISAIPSSDRFDILKALITNSTSPTMKALLIDMVREQVAGQYQKDAKNNENVNDQHVTEAISWSFSALDLVQVILRPPEGGPPPFPDNSEPVLSALNLLRFLLIKESTGQSNGTKVLTQQTLQNIYLEWLLPLRMLVTSIRTDNEDGGNEFTDHLMCGLNPVLLVLYRCIELVEQSTKHL
;
A
#
# COMPACT_ATOMS: atom_id res chain seq x y z
N MET A 1 30.06 -13.53 -69.31
CA MET A 1 30.46 -13.12 -67.95
C MET A 1 29.29 -13.46 -67.04
N SER A 2 29.53 -14.35 -66.08
CA SER A 2 28.52 -15.18 -65.42
C SER A 2 27.52 -14.40 -64.57
N ILE A 3 26.25 -14.75 -64.74
CA ILE A 3 25.18 -14.55 -63.78
C ILE A 3 25.51 -15.43 -62.57
N LYS A 4 25.86 -14.82 -61.43
CA LYS A 4 25.83 -15.49 -60.13
C LYS A 4 24.44 -15.31 -59.54
N THR A 5 23.61 -16.32 -59.74
CA THR A 5 22.52 -16.65 -58.82
C THR A 5 23.12 -16.90 -57.44
N ALA A 6 23.01 -15.93 -56.53
CA ALA A 6 23.24 -16.17 -55.12
C ALA A 6 21.99 -16.86 -54.57
N SER A 7 22.03 -18.19 -54.49
CA SER A 7 21.15 -18.96 -53.63
C SER A 7 21.41 -18.51 -52.18
N SER A 8 20.37 -18.06 -51.48
CA SER A 8 20.39 -17.80 -50.04
C SER A 8 20.89 -19.06 -49.32
N VAL A 9 22.09 -19.01 -48.75
CA VAL A 9 22.56 -20.05 -47.85
C VAL A 9 21.80 -19.83 -46.55
N SER A 10 20.78 -20.66 -46.31
CA SER A 10 20.02 -20.68 -45.05
C SER A 10 20.98 -20.92 -43.89
N ASP A 11 20.87 -20.12 -42.82
CA ASP A 11 21.69 -20.28 -41.61
C ASP A 11 21.64 -21.74 -41.11
N PRO A 12 22.77 -22.36 -40.73
CA PRO A 12 22.81 -23.73 -40.24
C PRO A 12 21.85 -23.99 -39.07
N SER A 13 21.58 -22.99 -38.25
CA SER A 13 20.67 -23.07 -37.09
C SER A 13 19.21 -23.14 -37.53
N LEU A 14 18.82 -22.39 -38.56
CA LEU A 14 17.48 -22.42 -39.15
C LEU A 14 17.19 -23.76 -39.84
N LEU A 15 18.20 -24.33 -40.51
CA LEU A 15 18.09 -25.69 -41.07
C LEU A 15 17.88 -26.74 -39.99
N ARG A 16 18.69 -26.72 -38.92
CA ARG A 16 18.53 -27.64 -37.78
C ARG A 16 17.20 -27.47 -37.06
N LEU A 17 16.69 -26.24 -36.97
CA LEU A 17 15.38 -25.94 -36.41
C LEU A 17 14.29 -26.63 -37.22
N ARG A 18 14.32 -26.49 -38.55
CA ARG A 18 13.38 -27.16 -39.44
C ARG A 18 13.42 -28.68 -39.32
N GLU A 19 14.62 -29.27 -39.33
CA GLU A 19 14.79 -30.72 -39.15
C GLU A 19 14.24 -31.20 -37.80
N SER A 20 14.41 -30.41 -36.74
CA SER A 20 13.89 -30.74 -35.41
C SER A 20 12.37 -30.61 -35.32
N LEU A 21 11.77 -29.63 -36.00
CA LEU A 21 10.32 -29.47 -36.13
C LEU A 21 9.69 -30.61 -36.95
N GLU A 22 10.37 -31.06 -38.01
CA GLU A 22 9.99 -32.24 -38.79
C GLU A 22 10.04 -33.52 -37.94
N ALA A 23 11.06 -33.68 -37.09
CA ALA A 23 11.14 -34.80 -36.15
C ALA A 23 9.98 -34.81 -35.14
N CYS A 24 9.49 -33.64 -34.71
CA CYS A 24 8.33 -33.53 -33.83
C CYS A 24 7.00 -33.94 -34.51
N ALA A 25 6.95 -33.97 -35.85
CA ALA A 25 5.76 -34.35 -36.60
C ALA A 25 5.68 -35.85 -36.93
N GLN A 26 6.74 -36.62 -36.66
CA GLN A 26 6.74 -38.05 -36.93
C GLN A 26 5.98 -38.79 -35.82
N PRO A 27 5.13 -39.79 -36.17
CA PRO A 27 4.53 -40.71 -35.21
C PRO A 27 5.64 -41.53 -34.54
N LEU A 28 6.17 -41.01 -33.43
CA LEU A 28 7.18 -41.68 -32.62
C LEU A 28 6.45 -42.60 -31.63
N ASP A 29 6.76 -43.90 -31.69
CA ASP A 29 6.19 -44.90 -30.78
C ASP A 29 6.74 -44.76 -29.34
N ASP A 30 7.82 -43.98 -29.13
CA ASP A 30 8.44 -43.72 -27.83
C ASP A 30 8.32 -42.23 -27.43
N VAL A 31 7.66 -41.98 -26.29
CA VAL A 31 7.54 -40.67 -25.64
C VAL A 31 8.93 -40.05 -25.37
N SER A 32 9.96 -40.87 -25.14
CA SER A 32 11.33 -40.38 -24.91
C SER A 32 11.96 -39.73 -26.15
N GLU A 33 11.62 -40.21 -27.35
CA GLU A 33 12.16 -39.69 -28.61
C GLU A 33 11.49 -38.38 -29.00
N SER A 34 10.17 -38.29 -28.79
CA SER A 34 9.41 -37.05 -28.97
C SER A 34 9.94 -35.95 -28.04
N ASN A 35 10.17 -36.25 -26.77
CA ASN A 35 10.71 -35.29 -25.80
C ASN A 35 12.12 -34.81 -26.18
N LYS A 36 12.97 -35.68 -26.76
CA LYS A 36 14.29 -35.27 -27.26
C LYS A 36 14.20 -34.32 -28.45
N ALA A 37 13.22 -34.51 -29.34
CA ALA A 37 12.99 -33.61 -30.47
C ALA A 37 12.54 -32.22 -29.99
N VAL A 38 11.60 -32.16 -29.04
CA VAL A 38 11.16 -30.91 -28.41
C VAL A 38 12.30 -30.20 -27.71
N ALA A 39 13.08 -30.91 -26.90
CA ALA A 39 14.23 -30.34 -26.19
C ALA A 39 15.24 -29.71 -27.17
N LYS A 40 15.49 -30.33 -28.33
CA LYS A 40 16.35 -29.76 -29.37
C LYS A 40 15.77 -28.49 -29.98
N VAL A 41 14.47 -28.43 -30.26
CA VAL A 41 13.81 -27.20 -30.74
C VAL A 41 14.00 -26.07 -29.73
N VAL A 42 13.72 -26.35 -28.45
CA VAL A 42 13.88 -25.39 -27.34
C VAL A 42 15.34 -24.93 -27.18
N GLU A 43 16.29 -25.86 -27.23
CA GLU A 43 17.73 -25.58 -27.14
C GLU A 43 18.19 -24.67 -28.29
N ILE A 44 17.79 -24.97 -29.52
CA ILE A 44 18.14 -24.16 -30.70
C ILE A 44 17.57 -22.75 -30.54
N LEU A 45 16.28 -22.61 -30.21
CA LEU A 45 15.64 -21.31 -30.04
C LEU A 45 16.28 -20.49 -28.92
N ASN A 46 16.61 -21.12 -27.78
CA ASN A 46 17.30 -20.46 -26.67
C ASN A 46 18.73 -20.04 -27.05
N SER A 47 19.42 -20.82 -27.88
CA SER A 47 20.76 -20.46 -28.38
C SER A 47 20.73 -19.28 -29.36
N ILE A 48 19.65 -19.14 -30.13
CA ILE A 48 19.45 -18.02 -31.06
C ILE A 48 18.99 -16.76 -30.32
N SER A 49 18.38 -16.89 -29.14
CA SER A 49 17.82 -15.78 -28.36
C SER A 49 18.82 -15.07 -27.45
N HIS A 50 20.11 -15.00 -27.79
CA HIS A 50 21.13 -14.40 -26.93
C HIS A 50 20.77 -12.96 -26.50
N VAL A 51 20.36 -12.82 -25.23
CA VAL A 51 20.29 -11.57 -24.48
C VAL A 51 21.44 -11.62 -23.48
N PRO A 52 22.33 -10.60 -23.38
CA PRO A 52 23.37 -10.59 -22.36
C PRO A 52 22.73 -10.63 -20.96
N GLN A 53 23.11 -11.61 -20.16
CA GLN A 53 22.43 -11.94 -18.89
C GLN A 53 23.07 -11.26 -17.66
N SER A 54 24.04 -10.35 -17.83
CA SER A 54 24.68 -9.66 -16.70
C SER A 54 25.26 -8.28 -17.05
N GLU A 55 25.26 -7.34 -16.09
CA GLU A 55 26.00 -6.07 -16.18
C GLU A 55 27.51 -6.27 -16.36
N HIS A 56 28.04 -7.45 -16.05
CA HIS A 56 29.44 -7.81 -16.23
C HIS A 56 29.82 -8.20 -17.66
N ASP A 57 28.85 -8.48 -18.55
CA ASP A 57 29.10 -8.79 -19.97
C ASP A 57 29.09 -7.55 -20.88
N VAL A 58 28.79 -6.37 -20.33
CA VAL A 58 28.75 -5.09 -21.07
C VAL A 58 30.15 -4.66 -21.56
N SER A 59 31.23 -5.21 -21.00
CA SER A 59 32.60 -4.84 -21.38
C SER A 59 33.06 -5.39 -22.74
N GLN A 60 32.24 -6.13 -23.48
CA GLN A 60 32.58 -6.62 -24.83
C GLN A 60 31.92 -5.85 -25.99
N TYR A 61 31.05 -4.88 -25.69
CA TYR A 61 30.37 -4.07 -26.70
C TYR A 61 30.49 -2.57 -26.38
N GLU A 62 31.72 -2.07 -26.24
CA GLU A 62 32.03 -0.62 -26.27
C GLU A 62 31.96 -0.07 -27.71
N ASP A 63 30.90 -0.35 -28.46
CA ASP A 63 30.61 0.34 -29.71
C ASP A 63 29.15 0.83 -29.68
N GLU A 64 28.98 2.06 -29.19
CA GLU A 64 27.71 2.78 -28.95
C GLU A 64 26.80 2.92 -30.20
N ASN A 65 27.19 2.40 -31.36
CA ASN A 65 26.45 2.49 -32.63
C ASN A 65 26.07 1.13 -33.26
N SER A 66 26.34 -0.01 -32.62
CA SER A 66 25.90 -1.31 -33.15
C SER A 66 24.49 -1.65 -32.66
N VAL A 67 23.49 -1.48 -33.54
CA VAL A 67 22.12 -1.97 -33.28
C VAL A 67 22.19 -3.50 -33.22
N PRO A 68 21.73 -4.16 -32.14
CA PRO A 68 21.71 -5.61 -32.08
C PRO A 68 20.85 -6.18 -33.22
N ASP A 69 21.45 -7.06 -34.03
CA ASP A 69 20.79 -7.68 -35.17
C ASP A 69 19.98 -8.91 -34.71
N PHE A 70 18.66 -8.73 -34.60
CA PHE A 70 17.72 -9.80 -34.22
C PHE A 70 17.16 -10.56 -35.44
N SER A 71 17.69 -10.35 -36.66
CA SER A 71 17.16 -10.95 -37.89
C SER A 71 17.05 -12.48 -37.83
N ILE A 72 18.05 -13.16 -37.27
CA ILE A 72 18.04 -14.63 -37.13
C ILE A 72 16.95 -15.08 -36.15
N SER A 73 16.73 -14.35 -35.06
CA SER A 73 15.67 -14.63 -34.09
C SER A 73 14.28 -14.41 -34.69
N GLU A 74 14.12 -13.35 -35.49
CA GLU A 74 12.90 -13.06 -36.25
C GLU A 74 12.59 -14.17 -37.26
N GLU A 75 13.59 -14.60 -38.04
CA GLU A 75 13.48 -15.68 -39.02
C GLU A 75 13.18 -17.03 -38.35
N ALA A 76 13.81 -17.33 -37.22
CA ALA A 76 13.58 -18.56 -36.46
C ALA A 76 12.13 -18.64 -35.92
N LEU A 77 11.63 -17.57 -35.31
CA LEU A 77 10.23 -17.51 -34.86
C LEU A 77 9.26 -17.60 -36.04
N TYR A 78 9.56 -16.93 -37.15
CA TYR A 78 8.72 -16.99 -38.33
C TYR A 78 8.66 -18.39 -38.94
N GLU A 79 9.80 -19.10 -39.01
CA GLU A 79 9.85 -20.49 -39.48
C GLU A 79 9.01 -21.41 -38.58
N VAL A 80 9.11 -21.26 -37.25
CA VAL A 80 8.26 -21.98 -36.29
C VAL A 80 6.78 -21.69 -36.55
N TYR A 81 6.40 -20.42 -36.68
CA TYR A 81 5.01 -20.03 -36.93
C TYR A 81 4.47 -20.60 -38.25
N GLN A 82 5.26 -20.51 -39.33
CA GLN A 82 4.89 -21.04 -40.64
C GLN A 82 4.74 -22.56 -40.59
N TYR A 83 5.63 -23.25 -39.88
CA TYR A 83 5.56 -24.69 -39.73
C TYR A 83 4.30 -25.12 -38.97
N LEU A 84 4.02 -24.51 -37.82
CA LEU A 84 2.81 -24.80 -37.03
C LEU A 84 1.52 -24.48 -37.79
N SER A 85 1.54 -23.45 -38.64
CA SER A 85 0.37 -23.04 -39.42
C SER A 85 0.05 -23.98 -40.58
N ASN A 86 1.08 -24.49 -41.26
CA ASN A 86 0.96 -25.20 -42.54
C ASN A 86 1.27 -26.70 -42.47
N SER A 87 1.65 -27.24 -41.31
CA SER A 87 2.03 -28.65 -41.19
C SER A 87 0.86 -29.60 -41.51
N PRO A 88 1.08 -30.68 -42.28
CA PRO A 88 0.06 -31.69 -42.55
C PRO A 88 -0.38 -32.46 -41.29
N SER A 89 0.48 -32.53 -40.28
CA SER A 89 0.22 -33.17 -38.96
C SER A 89 0.04 -32.11 -37.85
N LYS A 90 -0.63 -30.99 -38.19
CA LYS A 90 -0.75 -29.80 -37.34
C LYS A 90 -1.11 -30.09 -35.88
N GLN A 91 -2.16 -30.90 -35.62
CA GLN A 91 -2.60 -31.18 -34.26
C GLN A 91 -1.53 -31.93 -33.44
N MET A 92 -0.89 -32.93 -34.04
CA MET A 92 0.13 -33.72 -33.36
C MET A 92 1.34 -32.86 -32.95
N VAL A 93 1.81 -32.01 -33.87
CA VAL A 93 2.92 -31.10 -33.60
C VAL A 93 2.57 -30.10 -32.51
N ILE A 94 1.34 -29.56 -32.55
CA ILE A 94 0.83 -28.65 -31.53
C ILE A 94 0.77 -29.33 -30.16
N ASP A 95 0.23 -30.54 -30.08
CA ASP A 95 0.11 -31.26 -28.81
C ASP A 95 1.50 -31.50 -28.18
N VAL A 96 2.48 -31.92 -28.99
CA VAL A 96 3.86 -32.20 -28.56
C VAL A 96 4.61 -30.93 -28.12
N LEU A 97 4.45 -29.81 -28.84
CA LEU A 97 5.17 -28.57 -28.55
C LEU A 97 4.46 -27.67 -27.53
N SER A 98 3.21 -27.96 -27.18
CA SER A 98 2.36 -27.08 -26.36
C SER A 98 2.94 -26.79 -24.97
N MET A 99 3.68 -27.72 -24.37
CA MET A 99 4.23 -27.56 -23.02
C MET A 99 5.34 -26.51 -22.95
N ASP A 100 6.27 -26.51 -23.92
CA ASP A 100 7.51 -25.71 -23.82
C ASP A 100 7.49 -24.48 -24.73
N LEU A 101 6.89 -24.59 -25.92
CA LEU A 101 7.03 -23.57 -26.96
C LEU A 101 6.37 -22.22 -26.60
N PRO A 102 5.20 -22.15 -25.93
CA PRO A 102 4.62 -20.87 -25.52
C PRO A 102 5.56 -20.05 -24.63
N GLN A 103 6.29 -20.73 -23.72
CA GLN A 103 7.26 -20.08 -22.84
C GLN A 103 8.45 -19.51 -23.63
N VAL A 104 9.00 -20.29 -24.57
CA VAL A 104 10.14 -19.88 -25.40
C VAL A 104 9.76 -18.77 -26.36
N ALA A 105 8.59 -18.88 -27.02
CA ALA A 105 8.07 -17.85 -27.90
C ALA A 105 7.88 -16.52 -27.16
N ALA A 106 7.28 -16.54 -25.97
CA ALA A 106 7.11 -15.32 -25.16
C ALA A 106 8.45 -14.67 -24.79
N ARG A 107 9.49 -15.48 -24.52
CA ARG A 107 10.85 -15.01 -24.21
C ARG A 107 11.51 -14.35 -25.42
N MET A 108 11.48 -15.00 -26.58
CA MET A 108 12.00 -14.42 -27.82
C MET A 108 11.21 -13.17 -28.24
N GLY A 109 9.92 -13.11 -27.89
CA GLY A 109 9.06 -11.95 -28.12
C GLY A 109 9.50 -10.67 -27.40
N THR A 110 10.47 -10.73 -26.49
CA THR A 110 11.03 -9.52 -25.84
C THR A 110 12.20 -8.90 -26.60
N LEU A 111 12.67 -9.52 -27.69
CA LEU A 111 13.87 -9.09 -28.41
C LEU A 111 13.62 -7.90 -29.36
N SER A 112 12.51 -7.93 -30.11
CA SER A 112 12.14 -6.88 -31.06
C SER A 112 10.61 -6.82 -31.24
N ASP A 113 10.08 -5.70 -31.75
CA ASP A 113 8.64 -5.55 -32.03
C ASP A 113 8.12 -6.61 -33.03
N LYS A 114 8.96 -7.03 -33.98
CA LYS A 114 8.60 -8.09 -34.93
C LYS A 114 8.58 -9.46 -34.27
N CYS A 115 9.59 -9.77 -33.44
CA CYS A 115 9.58 -10.98 -32.63
C CYS A 115 8.35 -11.03 -31.72
N HIS A 116 7.95 -9.90 -31.13
CA HIS A 116 6.76 -9.78 -30.31
C HIS A 116 5.49 -10.17 -31.09
N GLU A 117 5.29 -9.62 -32.29
CA GLU A 117 4.11 -9.91 -33.10
C GLU A 117 4.07 -11.37 -33.58
N ILE A 118 5.23 -11.94 -33.97
CA ILE A 118 5.29 -13.36 -34.35
C ILE A 118 5.02 -14.27 -33.16
N ALA A 119 5.63 -13.99 -32.00
CA ALA A 119 5.42 -14.75 -30.76
C ALA A 119 3.95 -14.71 -30.32
N LYS A 120 3.31 -13.55 -30.41
CA LYS A 120 1.86 -13.40 -30.18
C LYS A 120 1.05 -14.33 -31.08
N ASN A 121 1.33 -14.34 -32.39
CA ASN A 121 0.63 -15.22 -33.33
C ASN A 121 0.83 -16.72 -33.02
N ILE A 122 2.03 -17.10 -32.58
CA ILE A 122 2.31 -18.48 -32.13
C ILE A 122 1.46 -18.82 -30.90
N ILE A 123 1.42 -17.95 -29.90
CA ILE A 123 0.64 -18.17 -28.67
C ILE A 123 -0.86 -18.23 -28.99
N GLU A 124 -1.38 -17.33 -29.83
CA GLU A 124 -2.78 -17.35 -30.28
C GLU A 124 -3.13 -18.66 -31.01
N LEU A 125 -2.20 -19.21 -31.79
CA LEU A 125 -2.38 -20.51 -32.44
C LEU A 125 -2.53 -21.64 -31.40
N PHE A 126 -1.68 -21.67 -30.37
CA PHE A 126 -1.80 -22.64 -29.28
C PHE A 126 -3.10 -22.48 -28.49
N VAL A 127 -3.45 -21.25 -28.13
CA VAL A 127 -4.69 -20.91 -27.41
C VAL A 127 -5.94 -21.34 -28.17
N SER A 128 -5.94 -21.19 -29.49
CA SER A 128 -7.09 -21.54 -30.32
C SER A 128 -7.21 -23.03 -30.65
N THR A 129 -6.13 -23.80 -30.53
CA THR A 129 -6.06 -25.19 -31.01
C THR A 129 -5.98 -26.23 -29.88
N CYS A 130 -5.35 -25.90 -28.75
CA CYS A 130 -5.18 -26.82 -27.63
C CYS A 130 -6.43 -26.93 -26.74
N ASN A 131 -6.46 -27.95 -25.88
CA ASN A 131 -7.47 -28.03 -24.82
C ASN A 131 -7.34 -26.80 -23.89
N PRO A 132 -8.43 -26.02 -23.68
CA PRO A 132 -8.36 -24.81 -22.87
C PRO A 132 -7.89 -25.04 -21.42
N ARG A 133 -8.23 -26.19 -20.81
CA ARG A 133 -7.81 -26.50 -19.44
C ARG A 133 -6.31 -26.75 -19.36
N ASP A 134 -5.78 -27.51 -20.29
CA ASP A 134 -4.34 -27.83 -20.34
C ASP A 134 -3.55 -26.57 -20.66
N MET A 135 -4.06 -25.73 -21.56
CA MET A 135 -3.44 -24.44 -21.89
C MET A 135 -3.41 -23.46 -20.70
N ILE A 136 -4.42 -23.44 -19.82
CA ILE A 136 -4.33 -22.67 -18.56
C ILE A 136 -3.16 -23.16 -17.72
N ALA A 137 -3.01 -24.48 -17.54
CA ALA A 137 -1.94 -25.04 -16.73
C ALA A 137 -0.56 -24.69 -17.31
N ILE A 138 -0.38 -24.88 -18.62
CA ILE A 138 0.84 -24.55 -19.36
C ILE A 138 1.21 -23.08 -19.20
N LEU A 139 0.27 -22.16 -19.47
CA LEU A 139 0.56 -20.73 -19.38
C LEU A 139 0.81 -20.28 -17.93
N CYS A 140 0.11 -20.86 -16.95
CA CYS A 140 0.37 -20.58 -15.54
C CYS A 140 1.75 -21.11 -15.10
N GLU A 141 2.17 -22.27 -15.58
CA GLU A 141 3.51 -22.82 -15.32
C GLU A 141 4.59 -21.93 -15.94
N ALA A 142 4.42 -21.52 -17.20
CA ALA A 142 5.32 -20.59 -17.89
C ALA A 142 5.50 -19.27 -17.12
N LEU A 143 4.40 -18.71 -16.60
CA LEU A 143 4.43 -17.55 -15.73
C LEU A 143 5.19 -17.83 -14.43
N ALA A 144 4.88 -18.94 -13.74
CA ALA A 144 5.45 -19.27 -12.44
C ALA A 144 6.98 -19.48 -12.50
N VAL A 145 7.48 -20.12 -13.56
CA VAL A 145 8.92 -20.37 -13.75
C VAL A 145 9.69 -19.06 -13.93
N GLN A 146 9.18 -18.13 -14.75
CA GLN A 146 9.92 -16.93 -15.12
C GLN A 146 9.84 -15.80 -14.09
N VAL A 147 8.89 -15.84 -13.16
CA VAL A 147 8.74 -14.83 -12.10
C VAL A 147 9.98 -14.68 -11.20
N GLU A 148 10.83 -15.70 -11.11
CA GLU A 148 12.13 -15.62 -10.41
C GLU A 148 13.32 -15.29 -11.34
N GLU A 149 13.19 -15.55 -12.64
CA GLU A 149 14.31 -15.56 -13.59
C GLU A 149 14.38 -14.33 -14.51
N SER A 150 13.24 -13.78 -14.92
CA SER A 150 13.17 -12.65 -15.86
C SER A 150 12.17 -11.61 -15.39
N LYS A 151 12.55 -10.33 -15.43
CA LYS A 151 11.70 -9.23 -14.94
C LYS A 151 11.08 -8.39 -16.05
N ALA A 152 11.33 -8.75 -17.32
CA ALA A 152 10.86 -7.98 -18.47
C ALA A 152 9.32 -8.00 -18.59
N PRO A 153 8.61 -6.86 -18.47
CA PRO A 153 7.15 -6.83 -18.52
C PRO A 153 6.54 -7.37 -19.82
N LEU A 154 7.25 -7.21 -20.94
CA LEU A 154 6.80 -7.67 -22.27
C LEU A 154 6.66 -9.19 -22.38
N TYR A 155 7.45 -9.97 -21.62
CA TYR A 155 7.31 -11.42 -21.55
C TYR A 155 5.94 -11.81 -20.99
N TYR A 156 5.58 -11.20 -19.86
CA TYR A 156 4.34 -11.46 -19.15
C TYR A 156 3.11 -10.98 -19.93
N LEU A 157 3.24 -9.89 -20.68
CA LEU A 157 2.17 -9.32 -21.50
C LEU A 157 1.61 -10.35 -22.50
N LEU A 158 2.49 -11.07 -23.21
CA LEU A 158 2.09 -12.09 -24.18
C LEU A 158 1.30 -13.23 -23.51
N LEU A 159 1.77 -13.71 -22.37
CA LEU A 159 1.14 -14.80 -21.64
C LEU A 159 -0.19 -14.39 -20.99
N PHE A 160 -0.30 -13.15 -20.48
CA PHE A 160 -1.54 -12.62 -19.93
C PHE A 160 -2.63 -12.49 -20.99
N ASN A 161 -2.25 -12.06 -22.20
CA ASN A 161 -3.17 -12.01 -23.33
C ASN A 161 -3.66 -13.40 -23.73
N GLY A 162 -2.75 -14.38 -23.78
CA GLY A 162 -3.12 -15.78 -23.99
C GLY A 162 -4.09 -16.29 -22.92
N LEU A 163 -3.80 -16.07 -21.63
CA LEU A 163 -4.68 -16.46 -20.53
C LEU A 163 -6.07 -15.82 -20.63
N ALA A 164 -6.16 -14.53 -20.93
CA ALA A 164 -7.43 -13.85 -21.09
C ALA A 164 -8.29 -14.51 -22.18
N GLN A 165 -7.69 -14.90 -23.31
CA GLN A 165 -8.39 -15.60 -24.38
C GLN A 165 -8.80 -17.02 -23.97
N VAL A 166 -7.91 -17.81 -23.34
CA VAL A 166 -8.19 -19.19 -22.92
C VAL A 166 -9.32 -19.25 -21.89
N LEU A 167 -9.38 -18.29 -20.96
CA LEU A 167 -10.41 -18.23 -19.93
C LEU A 167 -11.83 -18.17 -20.52
N ILE A 168 -12.03 -17.42 -21.61
CA ILE A 168 -13.32 -17.34 -22.32
C ILE A 168 -13.70 -18.69 -22.96
N SER A 169 -12.71 -19.47 -23.38
CA SER A 169 -12.90 -20.77 -24.03
C SER A 169 -13.22 -21.91 -23.04
N ILE A 170 -13.12 -21.68 -21.72
CA ILE A 170 -13.48 -22.67 -20.71
C ILE A 170 -15.00 -22.87 -20.71
N GLN A 171 -15.44 -24.12 -20.79
CA GLN A 171 -16.87 -24.48 -20.81
C GLN A 171 -17.38 -25.07 -19.49
N ARG A 172 -16.48 -25.55 -18.63
CA ARG A 172 -16.80 -26.27 -17.38
C ARG A 172 -15.79 -25.93 -16.31
N ARG A 173 -16.18 -26.07 -15.05
CA ARG A 173 -15.30 -25.84 -13.88
C ARG A 173 -14.67 -24.44 -13.87
N HIS A 174 -15.42 -23.43 -14.30
CA HIS A 174 -15.00 -22.03 -14.41
C HIS A 174 -14.33 -21.54 -13.11
N LEU A 175 -14.96 -21.81 -11.97
CA LEU A 175 -14.46 -21.41 -10.67
C LEU A 175 -13.11 -22.04 -10.36
N GLU A 176 -12.98 -23.35 -10.56
CA GLU A 176 -11.75 -24.08 -10.28
C GLU A 176 -10.59 -23.60 -11.18
N GLN A 177 -10.87 -23.26 -12.44
CA GLN A 177 -9.84 -22.70 -13.32
C GLN A 177 -9.38 -21.32 -12.84
N VAL A 178 -10.31 -20.43 -12.51
CA VAL A 178 -9.96 -19.08 -12.03
C VAL A 178 -9.20 -19.13 -10.72
N LYS A 179 -9.54 -20.06 -9.82
CA LYS A 179 -8.80 -20.27 -8.56
C LYS A 179 -7.34 -20.66 -8.76
N VAL A 180 -7.01 -21.36 -9.85
CA VAL A 180 -5.62 -21.70 -10.20
C VAL A 180 -4.92 -20.51 -10.87
N THR A 181 -5.60 -19.80 -11.77
CA THR A 181 -5.01 -18.72 -12.56
C THR A 181 -4.71 -17.46 -11.75
N ILE A 182 -5.65 -17.01 -10.90
CA ILE A 182 -5.54 -15.70 -10.22
C ILE A 182 -4.32 -15.57 -9.31
N PRO A 183 -3.99 -16.56 -8.46
CA PRO A 183 -2.79 -16.46 -7.62
C PRO A 183 -1.50 -16.26 -8.42
N VAL A 184 -1.37 -16.94 -9.57
CA VAL A 184 -0.19 -16.81 -10.44
C VAL A 184 -0.11 -15.42 -11.07
N VAL A 185 -1.23 -14.93 -11.62
CA VAL A 185 -1.33 -13.60 -12.22
C VAL A 185 -1.01 -12.49 -11.21
N LEU A 186 -1.57 -12.56 -10.00
CA LEU A 186 -1.32 -11.57 -8.95
C LEU A 186 0.12 -11.62 -8.42
N ASN A 187 0.72 -12.81 -8.35
CA ASN A 187 2.13 -12.96 -7.97
C ASN A 187 3.06 -12.26 -8.99
N VAL A 188 2.84 -12.48 -10.29
CA VAL A 188 3.58 -11.80 -11.38
C VAL A 188 3.45 -10.28 -11.24
N LEU A 189 2.21 -9.77 -11.16
CA LEU A 189 1.96 -8.33 -11.08
C LEU A 189 2.60 -7.71 -9.84
N SER A 190 2.54 -8.39 -8.70
CA SER A 190 3.14 -7.91 -7.45
C SER A 190 4.66 -7.78 -7.58
N LYS A 191 5.35 -8.77 -8.18
CA LYS A 191 6.81 -8.73 -8.33
C LYS A 191 7.26 -7.71 -9.37
N VAL A 192 6.59 -7.62 -10.51
CA VAL A 192 6.92 -6.65 -11.55
C VAL A 192 6.73 -5.21 -11.06
N SER A 193 5.66 -4.95 -10.29
CA SER A 193 5.34 -3.62 -9.77
C SER A 193 6.30 -3.12 -8.68
N VAL A 194 6.96 -4.01 -7.93
CA VAL A 194 7.90 -3.63 -6.85
C VAL A 194 9.29 -3.27 -7.39
N VAL A 195 9.72 -3.89 -8.49
CA VAL A 195 11.12 -3.80 -8.97
C VAL A 195 11.38 -2.59 -9.87
N HIS A 196 10.36 -2.03 -10.54
CA HIS A 196 10.56 -1.07 -11.63
C HIS A 196 10.12 0.35 -11.27
N LEU A 197 10.77 0.94 -10.26
CA LEU A 197 10.60 2.36 -9.93
C LEU A 197 11.37 3.30 -10.89
N GLU A 198 11.98 2.77 -11.96
CA GLU A 198 12.74 3.51 -12.95
C GLU A 198 11.87 3.87 -14.17
N GLU A 199 12.01 5.11 -14.66
CA GLU A 199 11.08 5.73 -15.62
C GLU A 199 10.99 5.01 -16.98
N GLU A 200 12.02 4.26 -17.38
CA GLU A 200 12.17 3.65 -18.71
C GLU A 200 11.15 2.54 -19.02
N HIS A 201 10.59 1.88 -18.00
CA HIS A 201 9.67 0.74 -18.17
C HIS A 201 8.19 1.07 -17.92
N ASN A 202 7.85 2.34 -17.69
CA ASN A 202 6.48 2.77 -17.37
C ASN A 202 5.44 2.35 -18.42
N LYS A 203 5.81 2.37 -19.71
CA LYS A 203 4.89 1.98 -20.80
C LYS A 203 4.54 0.49 -20.77
N SER A 204 5.54 -0.39 -20.67
CA SER A 204 5.31 -1.84 -20.67
C SER A 204 4.55 -2.32 -19.44
N ILE A 205 4.73 -1.66 -18.28
CA ILE A 205 3.95 -1.93 -17.06
C ILE A 205 2.49 -1.53 -17.25
N THR A 206 2.24 -0.37 -17.88
CA THR A 206 0.90 0.11 -18.23
C THR A 206 0.19 -0.91 -19.13
N GLU A 207 0.86 -1.39 -20.18
CA GLU A 207 0.34 -2.42 -21.09
C GLU A 207 0.08 -3.77 -20.37
N LEU A 208 0.91 -4.13 -19.40
CA LEU A 208 0.70 -5.33 -18.58
C LEU A 208 -0.57 -5.22 -17.71
N PHE A 209 -0.82 -4.05 -17.11
CA PHE A 209 -2.08 -3.80 -16.39
C PHE A 209 -3.29 -3.73 -17.33
N GLU A 210 -3.14 -3.25 -18.56
CA GLU A 210 -4.21 -3.37 -19.56
C GLU A 210 -4.51 -4.83 -19.91
N ALA A 211 -3.50 -5.70 -19.96
CA ALA A 211 -3.70 -7.14 -20.09
C ALA A 211 -4.39 -7.74 -18.87
N SER A 212 -4.11 -7.24 -17.66
CA SER A 212 -4.82 -7.66 -16.44
C SER A 212 -6.30 -7.23 -16.45
N VAL A 213 -6.62 -6.04 -16.98
CA VAL A 213 -8.01 -5.64 -17.27
C VAL A 213 -8.69 -6.66 -18.20
N ARG A 214 -8.00 -7.13 -19.25
CA ARG A 214 -8.56 -8.15 -20.17
C ARG A 214 -8.89 -9.45 -19.44
N ILE A 215 -8.02 -9.92 -18.54
CA ILE A 215 -8.30 -11.09 -17.69
C ILE A 215 -9.57 -10.87 -16.85
N GLY A 216 -9.72 -9.70 -16.23
CA GLY A 216 -10.94 -9.34 -15.50
C GLY A 216 -12.19 -9.37 -16.39
N GLY A 217 -12.08 -8.88 -17.63
CA GLY A 217 -13.12 -8.96 -18.65
C GLY A 217 -13.53 -10.40 -18.99
N SER A 218 -12.56 -11.29 -19.17
CA SER A 218 -12.80 -12.70 -19.42
C SER A 218 -13.53 -13.38 -18.27
N ILE A 219 -13.13 -13.11 -17.02
CA ILE A 219 -13.80 -13.64 -15.83
C ILE A 219 -15.23 -13.09 -15.71
N GLN A 220 -15.45 -11.81 -16.01
CA GLN A 220 -16.80 -11.23 -16.04
C GLN A 220 -17.69 -11.95 -17.07
N GLU A 221 -17.17 -12.26 -18.26
CA GLU A 221 -17.91 -13.00 -19.28
C GLU A 221 -18.24 -14.42 -18.82
N MET A 222 -17.30 -15.11 -18.17
CA MET A 222 -17.56 -16.41 -17.53
C MET A 222 -18.68 -16.31 -16.49
N CYS A 223 -18.69 -15.26 -15.66
CA CYS A 223 -19.75 -15.02 -14.66
C CYS A 223 -21.13 -14.85 -15.28
N LYS A 224 -21.26 -14.20 -16.46
CA LYS A 224 -22.56 -14.00 -17.11
C LYS A 224 -23.22 -15.32 -17.50
N ASN A 225 -22.42 -16.35 -17.78
CA ASN A 225 -22.88 -17.69 -18.16
C ASN A 225 -23.12 -18.61 -16.95
N MET A 226 -23.05 -18.08 -15.72
CA MET A 226 -23.21 -18.82 -14.47
C MET A 226 -24.37 -18.30 -13.64
N ASP A 227 -24.92 -19.18 -12.79
CA ASP A 227 -26.02 -18.88 -11.87
C ASP A 227 -25.77 -19.41 -10.44
N GLY A 228 -26.51 -18.85 -9.48
CA GLY A 228 -26.52 -19.25 -8.08
C GLY A 228 -25.19 -19.03 -7.36
N ARG A 229 -24.94 -19.85 -6.32
CA ARG A 229 -23.77 -19.69 -5.42
C ARG A 229 -22.43 -19.64 -6.15
N ARG A 230 -22.24 -20.45 -7.20
CA ARG A 230 -20.96 -20.47 -7.94
C ARG A 230 -20.70 -19.16 -8.68
N LYS A 231 -21.75 -18.48 -9.17
CA LYS A 231 -21.64 -17.15 -9.76
C LYS A 231 -21.22 -16.13 -8.70
N GLU A 232 -21.83 -16.17 -7.53
CA GLU A 232 -21.51 -15.27 -6.42
C GLU A 232 -20.05 -15.44 -5.95
N GLU A 233 -19.57 -16.69 -5.85
CA GLU A 233 -18.17 -16.99 -5.52
C GLU A 233 -17.22 -16.42 -6.59
N LEU A 234 -17.53 -16.61 -7.87
CA LEU A 234 -16.69 -16.08 -8.96
C LEU A 234 -16.71 -14.55 -9.04
N CYS A 235 -17.87 -13.92 -8.79
CA CYS A 235 -17.99 -12.47 -8.69
C CYS A 235 -17.20 -11.91 -7.50
N ALA A 236 -17.17 -12.61 -6.37
CA ALA A 236 -16.33 -12.24 -5.22
C ALA A 236 -14.84 -12.31 -5.57
N ILE A 237 -14.40 -13.37 -6.25
CA ILE A 237 -13.01 -13.50 -6.75
C ILE A 237 -12.66 -12.36 -7.71
N LEU A 238 -13.55 -12.06 -8.67
CA LEU A 238 -13.35 -10.94 -9.60
C LEU A 238 -13.23 -9.62 -8.85
N GLY A 239 -14.15 -9.32 -7.92
CA GLY A 239 -14.08 -8.10 -7.13
C GLY A 239 -12.76 -7.96 -6.36
N LEU A 240 -12.33 -9.00 -5.65
CA LEU A 240 -11.06 -8.99 -4.92
C LEU A 240 -9.84 -8.86 -5.85
N TYR A 241 -9.87 -9.50 -7.02
CA TYR A 241 -8.85 -9.35 -8.05
C TYR A 241 -8.73 -7.90 -8.53
N ILE A 242 -9.86 -7.24 -8.81
CA ILE A 242 -9.91 -5.84 -9.26
C ILE A 242 -9.38 -4.90 -8.17
N LEU A 243 -9.75 -5.12 -6.92
CA LEU A 243 -9.24 -4.32 -5.79
C LEU A 243 -7.73 -4.50 -5.63
N HIS A 244 -7.24 -5.74 -5.65
CA HIS A 244 -5.81 -6.01 -5.55
C HIS A 244 -5.01 -5.33 -6.68
N ASN A 245 -5.49 -5.42 -7.93
CA ASN A 245 -4.87 -4.71 -9.05
C ASN A 245 -4.90 -3.19 -8.86
N THR A 246 -6.02 -2.63 -8.42
CA THR A 246 -6.14 -1.18 -8.15
C THR A 246 -5.11 -0.73 -7.11
N ALA A 247 -4.85 -1.56 -6.10
CA ALA A 247 -3.79 -1.30 -5.13
C ALA A 247 -2.39 -1.32 -5.75
N LEU A 248 -2.09 -2.30 -6.62
CA LEU A 248 -0.80 -2.39 -7.30
C LEU A 248 -0.56 -1.21 -8.25
N ILE A 249 -1.55 -0.84 -9.07
CA ILE A 249 -1.49 0.30 -9.99
C ILE A 249 -1.20 1.60 -9.22
N SER A 250 -1.88 1.80 -8.09
CA SER A 250 -1.70 2.99 -7.25
C SER A 250 -0.31 3.09 -6.62
N LYS A 251 0.38 1.95 -6.50
CA LYS A 251 1.71 1.83 -5.90
C LYS A 251 2.85 1.77 -6.93
N SER A 252 2.54 1.56 -8.21
CA SER A 252 3.53 1.33 -9.26
C SER A 252 4.03 2.60 -9.94
N THR A 253 3.37 3.75 -9.77
CA THR A 253 3.82 5.01 -10.38
C THR A 253 3.51 6.21 -9.50
N GLN A 254 4.36 7.24 -9.64
CA GLN A 254 4.11 8.57 -9.08
C GLN A 254 3.24 9.43 -10.01
N ASN A 255 3.14 9.10 -11.30
CA ASN A 255 2.33 9.83 -12.27
C ASN A 255 0.92 9.25 -12.32
N ILE A 256 0.03 9.79 -11.49
CA ILE A 256 -1.37 9.35 -11.39
C ILE A 256 -2.12 9.48 -12.73
N SER A 257 -1.77 10.49 -13.56
CA SER A 257 -2.49 10.77 -14.80
C SER A 257 -2.44 9.62 -15.82
N SER A 258 -1.33 8.88 -15.88
CA SER A 258 -1.18 7.74 -16.81
C SER A 258 -2.05 6.56 -16.40
N CYS A 259 -2.40 6.44 -15.11
CA CYS A 259 -3.18 5.33 -14.58
C CYS A 259 -4.69 5.53 -14.64
N ILE A 260 -5.19 6.76 -14.86
CA ILE A 260 -6.62 7.08 -14.81
C ILE A 260 -7.44 6.16 -15.72
N SER A 261 -6.98 5.93 -16.96
CA SER A 261 -7.69 5.09 -17.94
C SER A 261 -7.85 3.64 -17.44
N ILE A 262 -6.76 3.07 -16.90
CA ILE A 262 -6.74 1.70 -16.41
C ILE A 262 -7.61 1.56 -15.17
N VAL A 263 -7.48 2.48 -14.20
CA VAL A 263 -8.29 2.45 -12.97
C VAL A 263 -9.77 2.65 -13.29
N LEU A 264 -10.11 3.48 -14.28
CA LEU A 264 -11.47 3.62 -14.77
C LEU A 264 -12.02 2.29 -15.32
N HIS A 265 -11.22 1.55 -16.09
CA HIS A 265 -11.63 0.22 -16.58
C HIS A 265 -11.80 -0.78 -15.43
N MET A 266 -10.88 -0.80 -14.47
CA MET A 266 -10.99 -1.62 -13.26
C MET A 266 -12.27 -1.30 -12.46
N SER A 267 -12.56 -0.02 -12.28
CA SER A 267 -13.70 0.42 -11.46
C SER A 267 -15.06 0.02 -12.04
N LYS A 268 -15.16 -0.10 -13.39
CA LYS A 268 -16.39 -0.57 -14.06
C LYS A 268 -16.77 -2.02 -13.72
N PHE A 269 -15.85 -2.83 -13.21
CA PHE A 269 -16.16 -4.20 -12.76
C PHE A 269 -16.79 -4.24 -11.36
N LEU A 270 -16.57 -3.22 -10.52
CA LEU A 270 -16.96 -3.24 -9.11
C LEU A 270 -18.49 -3.39 -8.93
N PRO A 271 -19.36 -2.66 -9.65
CA PRO A 271 -20.81 -2.84 -9.53
C PRO A 271 -21.28 -4.24 -9.94
N PHE A 272 -20.66 -4.80 -10.99
CA PHE A 272 -20.96 -6.16 -11.42
C PHE A 272 -20.66 -7.18 -10.32
N CYS A 273 -19.62 -6.93 -9.52
CA CYS A 273 -19.23 -7.77 -8.40
C CYS A 273 -20.03 -7.48 -7.11
N GLY A 274 -20.94 -6.50 -7.15
CA GLY A 274 -21.76 -6.09 -6.00
C GLY A 274 -21.02 -5.19 -5.00
N PHE A 275 -19.96 -4.51 -5.42
CA PHE A 275 -19.23 -3.55 -4.58
C PHE A 275 -19.79 -2.14 -4.77
N SER A 276 -19.86 -1.40 -3.66
CA SER A 276 -20.39 -0.04 -3.54
C SER A 276 -19.32 0.89 -2.96
N TYR A 277 -19.39 2.21 -3.19
CA TYR A 277 -18.47 3.11 -2.50
C TYR A 277 -18.64 3.05 -0.99
N PHE A 278 -19.88 2.89 -0.51
CA PHE A 278 -20.17 2.73 0.91
C PHE A 278 -19.49 1.48 1.49
N GLY A 279 -19.66 0.32 0.85
CA GLY A 279 -19.10 -0.93 1.35
C GLY A 279 -17.59 -1.07 1.12
N LEU A 280 -17.02 -0.36 0.13
CA LEU A 280 -15.58 -0.24 -0.08
C LEU A 280 -14.93 0.60 1.02
N ILE A 281 -15.47 1.79 1.32
CA ILE A 281 -14.86 2.69 2.30
C ILE A 281 -15.06 2.20 3.74
N THR A 282 -16.13 1.46 4.05
CA THR A 282 -16.32 0.80 5.36
C THR A 282 -15.63 -0.56 5.47
N GLY A 283 -15.19 -1.13 4.34
CA GLY A 283 -14.56 -2.45 4.25
C GLY A 283 -15.55 -3.63 4.31
N SER A 284 -16.86 -3.38 4.44
CA SER A 284 -17.88 -4.44 4.55
C SER A 284 -17.95 -5.32 3.30
N ASP A 285 -17.75 -4.73 2.11
CA ASP A 285 -17.82 -5.48 0.85
C ASP A 285 -16.65 -6.44 0.71
N VAL A 286 -15.44 -6.02 1.13
CA VAL A 286 -14.25 -6.88 1.14
C VAL A 286 -14.43 -8.05 2.10
N ILE A 287 -14.90 -7.79 3.33
CA ILE A 287 -15.17 -8.83 4.33
C ILE A 287 -16.20 -9.83 3.78
N THR A 288 -17.26 -9.34 3.15
CA THR A 288 -18.31 -10.19 2.59
C THR A 288 -17.79 -11.01 1.40
N ALA A 289 -16.95 -10.44 0.54
CA ALA A 289 -16.33 -11.15 -0.57
C ALA A 289 -15.36 -12.25 -0.09
N ILE A 290 -14.49 -11.95 0.88
CA ILE A 290 -13.58 -12.93 1.48
C ILE A 290 -14.38 -14.08 2.10
N ARG A 291 -15.41 -13.78 2.90
CA ARG A 291 -16.26 -14.79 3.54
C ARG A 291 -16.96 -15.71 2.52
N ARG A 292 -17.25 -15.23 1.30
CA ARG A 292 -17.84 -16.06 0.24
C ARG A 292 -16.86 -17.09 -0.31
N ILE A 293 -15.56 -16.78 -0.32
CA ILE A 293 -14.53 -17.64 -0.90
C ILE A 293 -13.75 -18.47 0.14
N SER A 294 -13.79 -18.09 1.42
CA SER A 294 -13.16 -18.84 2.53
C SER A 294 -13.89 -20.17 2.77
N LYS A 295 -13.28 -21.28 2.32
CA LYS A 295 -13.60 -22.67 2.68
C LYS A 295 -12.36 -23.30 3.30
N GLU A 296 -12.51 -24.43 4.00
CA GLU A 296 -11.42 -25.09 4.77
C GLU A 296 -10.13 -25.36 3.94
N ASP A 297 -10.22 -25.50 2.62
CA ASP A 297 -9.09 -25.75 1.71
C ASP A 297 -8.63 -24.53 0.87
N ASP A 298 -9.22 -23.34 1.06
CA ASP A 298 -9.03 -22.16 0.19
C ASP A 298 -8.14 -21.05 0.81
N ASP A 299 -7.39 -21.34 1.88
CA ASP A 299 -6.58 -20.33 2.59
C ASP A 299 -5.51 -19.68 1.69
N ASP A 300 -4.87 -20.44 0.80
CA ASP A 300 -3.87 -19.93 -0.14
C ASP A 300 -4.47 -18.93 -1.14
N LEU A 301 -5.72 -19.17 -1.57
CA LEU A 301 -6.45 -18.25 -2.44
C LEU A 301 -6.77 -16.94 -1.70
N VAL A 302 -7.25 -17.01 -0.45
CA VAL A 302 -7.53 -15.78 0.33
C VAL A 302 -6.25 -14.97 0.53
N ARG A 303 -5.12 -15.63 0.77
CA ARG A 303 -3.83 -14.98 0.99
C ARG A 303 -3.32 -14.20 -0.23
N CYS A 304 -3.65 -14.62 -1.46
CA CYS A 304 -3.24 -13.88 -2.66
C CYS A 304 -3.95 -12.52 -2.78
N PHE A 305 -5.05 -12.30 -2.06
CA PHE A 305 -5.81 -11.06 -2.02
C PHE A 305 -5.39 -10.09 -0.90
N SER A 306 -4.14 -10.19 -0.42
CA SER A 306 -3.62 -9.41 0.71
C SER A 306 -3.80 -7.88 0.59
N LEU A 307 -3.78 -7.34 -0.63
CA LEU A 307 -3.97 -5.91 -0.91
C LEU A 307 -5.43 -5.49 -1.15
N SER A 308 -6.43 -6.33 -0.87
CA SER A 308 -7.83 -5.99 -1.20
C SER A 308 -8.36 -4.81 -0.38
N ASN A 309 -7.96 -4.68 0.88
CA ASN A 309 -8.36 -3.54 1.70
C ASN A 309 -7.67 -2.23 1.25
N ASP A 310 -6.39 -2.32 0.84
CA ASP A 310 -5.71 -1.23 0.14
C ASP A 310 -6.48 -0.83 -1.11
N GLY A 311 -6.84 -1.82 -1.93
CA GLY A 311 -7.59 -1.64 -3.17
C GLY A 311 -8.95 -0.99 -2.95
N ALA A 312 -9.65 -1.38 -1.88
CA ALA A 312 -10.97 -0.85 -1.57
C ALA A 312 -10.93 0.64 -1.22
N SER A 313 -10.04 1.02 -0.30
CA SER A 313 -9.83 2.42 0.07
C SER A 313 -9.30 3.25 -1.11
N LEU A 314 -8.36 2.70 -1.90
CA LEU A 314 -7.84 3.36 -3.10
C LEU A 314 -8.89 3.54 -4.19
N SER A 315 -9.80 2.57 -4.38
CA SER A 315 -10.89 2.71 -5.37
C SER A 315 -11.79 3.90 -5.06
N VAL A 316 -12.05 4.15 -3.77
CA VAL A 316 -12.81 5.33 -3.31
C VAL A 316 -12.03 6.62 -3.56
N ILE A 317 -10.72 6.63 -3.25
CA ILE A 317 -9.85 7.79 -3.50
C ILE A 317 -9.73 8.10 -4.98
N TRP A 318 -9.62 7.10 -5.85
CA TRP A 318 -9.65 7.29 -7.30
C TRP A 318 -10.97 7.89 -7.80
N GLY A 319 -12.09 7.51 -7.18
CA GLY A 319 -13.38 8.19 -7.38
C GLY A 319 -13.34 9.66 -6.97
N HIS A 320 -12.66 9.98 -5.86
CA HIS A 320 -12.46 11.38 -5.42
C HIS A 320 -11.55 12.18 -6.37
N ILE A 321 -10.51 11.55 -6.93
CA ILE A 321 -9.57 12.16 -7.89
C ILE A 321 -10.26 12.47 -9.22
N ASN A 322 -11.07 11.55 -9.74
CA ASN A 322 -11.61 11.65 -11.09
C ASN A 322 -13.11 11.37 -11.15
N GLY A 323 -13.89 12.35 -11.64
CA GLY A 323 -15.34 12.22 -11.78
C GLY A 323 -15.81 11.11 -12.74
N GLY A 324 -14.99 10.72 -13.73
CA GLY A 324 -15.30 9.57 -14.58
C GLY A 324 -15.25 8.25 -13.81
N ILE A 325 -14.28 8.12 -12.90
CA ILE A 325 -14.17 6.98 -11.98
C ILE A 325 -15.31 7.03 -10.96
N ALA A 326 -15.60 8.18 -10.37
CA ALA A 326 -16.75 8.39 -9.48
C ALA A 326 -18.05 7.84 -10.07
N ASN A 327 -18.32 8.15 -11.34
CA ASN A 327 -19.55 7.73 -12.00
C ASN A 327 -19.56 6.24 -12.40
N SER A 328 -18.42 5.54 -12.39
CA SER A 328 -18.32 4.16 -12.85
C SER A 328 -18.97 3.15 -11.90
N ILE A 329 -19.03 3.46 -10.60
CA ILE A 329 -19.67 2.60 -9.59
C ILE A 329 -21.20 2.83 -9.51
N GLY A 330 -21.68 3.95 -10.06
CA GLY A 330 -23.10 4.30 -10.08
C GLY A 330 -23.61 4.97 -8.79
N GLU A 331 -22.72 5.26 -7.85
CA GLU A 331 -23.01 5.98 -6.61
C GLU A 331 -22.36 7.37 -6.62
N LYS A 332 -23.03 8.35 -5.98
CA LYS A 332 -22.45 9.67 -5.77
C LYS A 332 -21.68 9.67 -4.46
N LEU A 333 -20.36 9.84 -4.54
CA LEU A 333 -19.47 9.81 -3.39
C LEU A 333 -19.89 10.82 -2.30
N GLU A 334 -20.44 11.97 -2.67
CA GLU A 334 -20.91 12.97 -1.71
C GLU A 334 -22.12 12.49 -0.90
N LEU A 335 -22.99 11.67 -1.50
CA LEU A 335 -24.13 11.07 -0.78
C LEU A 335 -23.64 9.98 0.18
N VAL A 336 -22.67 9.18 -0.24
CA VAL A 336 -22.05 8.14 0.59
C VAL A 336 -21.35 8.76 1.79
N VAL A 337 -20.59 9.85 1.61
CA VAL A 337 -19.95 10.57 2.73
C VAL A 337 -21.01 11.09 3.70
N LYS A 338 -22.12 11.66 3.22
CA LYS A 338 -23.24 12.10 4.07
C LYS A 338 -23.92 10.97 4.83
N GLU A 339 -23.98 9.79 4.23
CA GLU A 339 -24.52 8.59 4.88
C GLU A 339 -23.60 8.12 6.01
N ILE A 340 -22.29 8.04 5.74
CA ILE A 340 -21.27 7.68 6.73
C ILE A 340 -21.27 8.65 7.91
N GLN A 341 -21.36 9.96 7.65
CA GLN A 341 -21.42 11.00 8.70
C GLN A 341 -22.58 10.83 9.69
N ARG A 342 -23.64 10.09 9.32
CA ARG A 342 -24.82 9.88 10.18
C ARG A 342 -24.59 8.81 11.23
N SER A 343 -23.64 7.90 11.03
CA SER A 343 -23.39 6.79 11.94
C SER A 343 -21.95 6.74 12.44
N TRP A 344 -21.80 6.62 13.77
CA TRP A 344 -20.49 6.54 14.41
C TRP A 344 -19.71 5.30 13.99
N ILE A 345 -20.37 4.16 13.84
CA ILE A 345 -19.74 2.88 13.48
C ILE A 345 -19.11 2.98 12.09
N GLU A 346 -19.90 3.36 11.09
CA GLU A 346 -19.49 3.50 9.70
C GLU A 346 -18.42 4.58 9.53
N MET A 347 -18.54 5.69 10.27
CA MET A 347 -17.51 6.72 10.29
C MET A 347 -16.16 6.17 10.75
N TRP A 348 -16.12 5.43 11.87
CA TRP A 348 -14.87 4.86 12.37
C TRP A 348 -14.32 3.72 11.51
N GLN A 349 -15.19 2.93 10.88
CA GLN A 349 -14.78 1.98 9.85
C GLN A 349 -14.11 2.70 8.68
N ALA A 350 -14.73 3.77 8.18
CA ALA A 350 -14.21 4.56 7.07
C ALA A 350 -12.87 5.24 7.40
N VAL A 351 -12.74 5.85 8.58
CA VAL A 351 -11.47 6.41 9.07
C VAL A 351 -10.40 5.31 9.12
N GLY A 352 -10.76 4.14 9.66
CA GLY A 352 -9.85 3.00 9.78
C GLY A 352 -9.37 2.43 8.44
N MET A 353 -10.19 2.50 7.38
CA MET A 353 -9.81 2.05 6.04
C MET A 353 -8.81 3.00 5.36
N LEU A 354 -8.78 4.28 5.73
CA LEU A 354 -7.85 5.23 5.11
C LEU A 354 -6.40 5.10 5.61
N LYS A 355 -6.13 4.21 6.59
CA LYS A 355 -4.75 3.84 6.96
C LYS A 355 -3.98 3.19 5.81
N TYR A 356 -4.63 2.42 4.93
CA TYR A 356 -3.94 1.69 3.86
C TYR A 356 -3.23 2.64 2.87
N PRO A 357 -3.91 3.60 2.23
CA PRO A 357 -3.27 4.54 1.30
C PRO A 357 -2.28 5.47 2.02
N LEU A 358 -2.55 5.87 3.26
CA LEU A 358 -1.69 6.79 4.02
C LEU A 358 -0.40 6.12 4.52
N SER A 359 -0.46 4.84 4.90
CA SER A 359 0.69 4.11 5.43
C SER A 359 1.62 3.56 4.36
N SER A 360 1.17 3.49 3.11
CA SER A 360 1.99 3.02 1.99
C SER A 360 3.14 3.99 1.71
N VAL A 361 4.37 3.47 1.69
CA VAL A 361 5.57 4.24 1.32
C VAL A 361 5.61 4.53 -0.18
N THR A 362 5.05 3.65 -1.00
CA THR A 362 5.11 3.71 -2.46
C THR A 362 3.99 4.54 -3.09
N CYS A 363 2.83 4.68 -2.43
CA CYS A 363 1.74 5.52 -2.94
C CYS A 363 2.18 6.98 -3.12
N ALA A 364 1.74 7.57 -4.24
CA ALA A 364 1.99 8.96 -4.58
C ALA A 364 1.44 9.94 -3.53
N TRP A 365 2.13 11.07 -3.36
CA TRP A 365 1.74 12.11 -2.39
C TRP A 365 0.36 12.72 -2.70
N GLU A 366 0.00 12.85 -3.97
CA GLU A 366 -1.32 13.34 -4.40
C GLU A 366 -2.45 12.37 -4.00
N ILE A 367 -2.24 11.05 -4.05
CA ILE A 367 -3.20 10.06 -3.51
C ILE A 367 -3.39 10.27 -2.00
N LYS A 368 -2.29 10.49 -1.27
CA LYS A 368 -2.33 10.75 0.17
C LYS A 368 -3.03 12.07 0.50
N GLU A 369 -2.85 13.09 -0.32
CA GLU A 369 -3.55 14.36 -0.20
C GLU A 369 -5.07 14.18 -0.30
N HIS A 370 -5.54 13.48 -1.33
CA HIS A 370 -6.97 13.18 -1.47
C HIS A 370 -7.51 12.26 -0.37
N ALA A 371 -6.70 11.33 0.15
CA ALA A 371 -7.07 10.54 1.32
C ALA A 371 -7.30 11.42 2.56
N LEU A 372 -6.45 12.43 2.78
CA LEU A 372 -6.61 13.40 3.87
C LEU A 372 -7.84 14.31 3.68
N GLU A 373 -8.14 14.70 2.46
CA GLU A 373 -9.35 15.47 2.12
C GLU A 373 -10.61 14.65 2.40
N LEU A 374 -10.64 13.39 1.95
CA LEU A 374 -11.74 12.49 2.22
C LEU A 374 -11.92 12.25 3.73
N LEU A 375 -10.84 12.05 4.49
CA LEU A 375 -10.88 11.97 5.95
C LEU A 375 -11.49 13.24 6.56
N SER A 376 -11.06 14.42 6.10
CA SER A 376 -11.61 15.69 6.58
C SER A 376 -13.11 15.77 6.34
N ASN A 377 -13.57 15.39 5.15
CA ASN A 377 -14.98 15.40 4.77
C ASN A 377 -15.78 14.41 5.62
N ILE A 378 -15.31 13.18 5.82
CA ILE A 378 -15.97 12.17 6.67
C ILE A 378 -16.19 12.68 8.11
N LEU A 379 -15.29 13.52 8.62
CA LEU A 379 -15.35 14.07 9.98
C LEU A 379 -16.21 15.34 10.11
N GLU A 380 -16.70 15.93 9.02
CA GLU A 380 -17.54 17.13 9.03
C GLU A 380 -19.01 16.79 9.31
N ARG A 381 -19.35 16.60 10.60
CA ARG A 381 -20.70 16.24 11.05
C ARG A 381 -21.55 17.45 11.42
N ASP A 382 -22.84 17.39 11.06
CA ASP A 382 -23.83 18.44 11.33
C ASP A 382 -24.23 18.55 12.82
N SER A 383 -24.01 17.50 13.63
CA SER A 383 -24.28 17.53 15.08
C SER A 383 -23.25 16.69 15.86
N LEU A 384 -22.59 17.31 16.84
CA LEU A 384 -21.63 16.72 17.78
C LEU A 384 -22.31 16.02 18.97
N ASP A 385 -23.56 15.57 18.82
CA ASP A 385 -24.19 14.78 19.87
C ASP A 385 -23.36 13.49 20.04
N GLU A 386 -22.81 13.31 21.25
CA GLU A 386 -22.22 12.04 21.66
C GLU A 386 -23.19 10.90 21.34
N PRO A 387 -22.68 9.71 20.99
CA PRO A 387 -23.54 8.59 20.66
C PRO A 387 -24.57 8.40 21.78
N LYS A 388 -25.86 8.66 21.48
CA LYS A 388 -26.97 8.44 22.43
C LYS A 388 -27.19 6.96 22.73
N ASP A 389 -26.46 6.10 22.02
CA ASP A 389 -26.55 4.66 22.10
C ASP A 389 -25.63 4.13 23.20
N GLN A 390 -26.22 3.64 24.29
CA GLN A 390 -25.50 3.11 25.46
C GLN A 390 -24.65 1.86 25.14
N ASN A 391 -24.70 1.35 23.91
CA ASN A 391 -23.98 0.17 23.43
C ASN A 391 -22.87 0.47 22.41
N PHE A 392 -22.51 1.73 22.14
CA PHE A 392 -21.40 2.04 21.23
C PHE A 392 -20.05 1.68 21.87
N ASP A 393 -19.45 0.56 21.45
CA ASP A 393 -18.13 0.14 21.88
C ASP A 393 -17.04 0.70 20.95
N PHE A 394 -16.33 1.73 21.41
CA PHE A 394 -15.21 2.30 20.65
C PHE A 394 -13.98 1.39 20.62
N SER A 395 -13.84 0.48 21.60
CA SER A 395 -12.61 -0.29 21.81
C SER A 395 -12.26 -1.17 20.61
N SER A 396 -13.26 -1.68 19.87
CA SER A 396 -13.06 -2.46 18.65
C SER A 396 -12.38 -1.67 17.51
N PHE A 397 -12.51 -0.34 17.52
CA PHE A 397 -11.92 0.53 16.48
C PHE A 397 -10.51 1.00 16.85
N VAL A 398 -10.17 1.02 18.15
CA VAL A 398 -8.91 1.59 18.67
C VAL A 398 -7.67 1.14 17.89
N PRO A 399 -7.45 -0.16 17.60
CA PRO A 399 -6.26 -0.59 16.86
C PRO A 399 -6.19 0.04 15.45
N SER A 400 -7.33 0.06 14.75
CA SER A 400 -7.41 0.59 13.39
C SER A 400 -7.22 2.11 13.34
N ILE A 401 -7.83 2.82 14.29
CA ILE A 401 -7.71 4.28 14.43
C ILE A 401 -6.29 4.65 14.83
N PHE A 402 -5.67 3.90 15.74
CA PHE A 402 -4.28 4.11 16.13
C PHE A 402 -3.33 3.98 14.93
N THR A 403 -3.46 2.93 14.11
CA THR A 403 -2.66 2.79 12.88
C THR A 403 -2.94 3.91 11.89
N THR A 404 -4.18 4.40 11.79
CA THR A 404 -4.52 5.55 10.93
C THR A 404 -3.80 6.82 11.40
N LEU A 405 -3.81 7.09 12.71
CA LEU A 405 -3.10 8.24 13.29
C LEU A 405 -1.59 8.14 13.07
N GLN A 406 -0.99 6.94 13.22
CA GLN A 406 0.42 6.72 12.88
C GLN A 406 0.70 6.95 11.39
N ALA A 407 -0.19 6.51 10.50
CA ALA A 407 -0.06 6.77 9.06
C ALA A 407 -0.07 8.27 8.75
N ILE A 408 -0.93 9.05 9.41
CA ILE A 408 -0.96 10.51 9.27
C ILE A 408 0.34 11.14 9.80
N GLN A 409 0.89 10.64 10.92
CA GLN A 409 2.20 11.09 11.42
C GLN A 409 3.32 10.82 10.40
N MET A 410 3.28 9.70 9.68
CA MET A 410 4.23 9.42 8.61
C MET A 410 4.12 10.44 7.47
N VAL A 411 2.92 10.89 7.11
CA VAL A 411 2.74 11.97 6.12
C VAL A 411 3.27 13.29 6.64
N MET A 412 2.99 13.63 7.91
CA MET A 412 3.51 14.85 8.55
C MET A 412 5.03 14.91 8.57
N MET A 413 5.71 13.77 8.72
CA MET A 413 7.17 13.71 8.79
C MET A 413 7.83 13.52 7.42
N GLY A 414 7.19 12.80 6.50
CA GLY A 414 7.80 12.35 5.24
C GLY A 414 7.43 13.16 3.99
N ALA A 415 6.32 13.90 4.00
CA ALA A 415 5.92 14.66 2.81
C ALA A 415 6.87 15.83 2.55
N MET A 416 7.33 16.00 1.31
CA MET A 416 8.21 17.11 0.91
C MET A 416 7.46 18.45 0.90
N ASP A 417 6.17 18.45 0.57
CA ASP A 417 5.32 19.63 0.58
C ASP A 417 4.87 20.02 2.01
N ALA A 418 5.18 21.25 2.40
CA ALA A 418 4.78 21.81 3.69
C ALA A 418 3.26 21.98 3.83
N SER A 419 2.55 22.27 2.72
CA SER A 419 1.09 22.37 2.73
C SER A 419 0.45 21.03 3.06
N LEU A 420 0.90 19.95 2.41
CA LEU A 420 0.48 18.59 2.73
C LEU A 420 0.78 18.19 4.18
N ARG A 421 1.98 18.49 4.71
CA ARG A 421 2.31 18.26 6.13
C ARG A 421 1.34 18.98 7.07
N LYS A 422 0.99 20.23 6.76
CA LYS A 422 0.03 21.03 7.53
C LYS A 422 -1.40 20.48 7.43
N LYS A 423 -1.82 20.06 6.24
CA LYS A 423 -3.13 19.40 6.02
C LYS A 423 -3.23 18.12 6.86
N ALA A 424 -2.19 17.29 6.84
CA ALA A 424 -2.10 16.08 7.66
C ALA A 424 -2.23 16.39 9.17
N PHE A 425 -1.53 17.42 9.66
CA PHE A 425 -1.64 17.85 11.06
C PHE A 425 -3.06 18.30 11.42
N VAL A 426 -3.72 19.06 10.56
CA VAL A 426 -5.13 19.50 10.79
C VAL A 426 -6.06 18.29 10.88
N VAL A 427 -5.91 17.30 9.98
CA VAL A 427 -6.71 16.07 10.01
C VAL A 427 -6.42 15.26 11.27
N LEU A 428 -5.15 15.13 11.69
CA LEU A 428 -4.77 14.48 12.94
C LEU A 428 -5.52 15.09 14.14
N LYS A 429 -5.54 16.43 14.24
CA LYS A 429 -6.27 17.15 15.29
C LYS A 429 -7.77 16.90 15.23
N LYS A 430 -8.36 16.90 14.03
CA LYS A 430 -9.79 16.62 13.83
C LYS A 430 -10.16 15.21 14.32
N ILE A 431 -9.38 14.19 13.94
CA ILE A 431 -9.62 12.80 14.38
C ILE A 431 -9.51 12.70 15.90
N ILE A 432 -8.42 13.21 16.49
CA ILE A 432 -8.22 13.14 17.94
C ILE A 432 -9.35 13.83 18.70
N SER A 433 -9.87 14.94 18.18
CA SER A 433 -10.99 15.65 18.79
C SER A 433 -12.31 14.89 18.68
N ALA A 434 -12.47 14.03 17.66
CA ALA A 434 -13.66 13.20 17.45
C ALA A 434 -13.67 11.92 18.31
N ILE A 435 -12.51 11.43 18.74
CA ILE A 435 -12.39 10.24 19.61
C ILE A 435 -13.12 10.48 20.94
N PRO A 436 -13.90 9.51 21.46
CA PRO A 436 -14.53 9.61 22.78
C PRO A 436 -13.56 10.01 23.88
N SER A 437 -14.01 10.85 24.82
CA SER A 437 -13.13 11.41 25.86
C SER A 437 -12.53 10.35 26.79
N SER A 438 -13.19 9.20 26.97
CA SER A 438 -12.71 8.02 27.70
C SER A 438 -11.41 7.45 27.12
N ASP A 439 -11.30 7.39 25.79
CA ASP A 439 -10.22 6.68 25.10
C ASP A 439 -9.16 7.62 24.54
N ARG A 440 -9.51 8.90 24.37
CA ARG A 440 -8.68 9.91 23.71
C ARG A 440 -7.33 10.11 24.40
N PHE A 441 -7.30 10.15 25.73
CA PHE A 441 -6.04 10.33 26.47
C PHE A 441 -5.12 9.13 26.27
N ASP A 442 -5.64 7.91 26.40
CA ASP A 442 -4.85 6.69 26.26
C ASP A 442 -4.27 6.54 24.85
N ILE A 443 -5.03 6.89 23.81
CA ILE A 443 -4.54 6.93 22.43
C ILE A 443 -3.44 7.98 22.28
N LEU A 444 -3.62 9.19 22.79
CA LEU A 444 -2.58 10.23 22.76
C LEU A 444 -1.30 9.79 23.48
N LYS A 445 -1.43 9.22 24.68
CA LYS A 445 -0.31 8.67 25.45
C LYS A 445 0.40 7.57 24.65
N ALA A 446 -0.35 6.63 24.07
CA ALA A 446 0.20 5.57 23.24
C ALA A 446 0.93 6.12 22.00
N LEU A 447 0.42 7.16 21.35
CA LEU A 447 1.09 7.79 20.20
C LEU A 447 2.41 8.46 20.64
N ILE A 448 2.43 9.11 21.80
CA ILE A 448 3.64 9.75 22.34
C ILE A 448 4.69 8.70 22.70
N THR A 449 4.30 7.62 23.39
CA THR A 449 5.24 6.58 23.84
C THR A 449 5.80 5.76 22.67
N ASN A 450 5.01 5.53 21.61
CA ASN A 450 5.44 4.76 20.45
C ASN A 450 6.12 5.60 19.35
N SER A 451 6.12 6.93 19.46
CA SER A 451 6.83 7.78 18.49
C SER A 451 8.35 7.70 18.71
N THR A 452 9.11 7.61 17.63
CA THR A 452 10.58 7.71 17.66
C THR A 452 11.08 9.14 17.41
N SER A 453 10.21 10.04 16.92
CA SER A 453 10.57 11.43 16.61
C SER A 453 10.35 12.35 17.83
N PRO A 454 11.40 13.03 18.33
CA PRO A 454 11.28 14.02 19.40
C PRO A 454 10.29 15.15 19.07
N THR A 455 10.33 15.65 17.83
CA THR A 455 9.43 16.70 17.35
C THR A 455 7.97 16.24 17.33
N MET A 456 7.70 15.02 16.87
CA MET A 456 6.36 14.46 16.90
C MET A 456 5.85 14.27 18.34
N LYS A 457 6.71 13.80 19.25
CA LYS A 457 6.36 13.72 20.69
C LYS A 457 6.00 15.10 21.25
N ALA A 458 6.80 16.12 20.96
CA ALA A 458 6.56 17.50 21.38
C ALA A 458 5.19 18.01 20.90
N LEU A 459 4.88 17.84 19.61
CA LEU A 459 3.59 18.23 19.04
C LEU A 459 2.40 17.51 19.71
N LEU A 460 2.52 16.20 19.95
CA LEU A 460 1.46 15.43 20.60
C LEU A 460 1.28 15.81 22.08
N ILE A 461 2.35 16.13 22.80
CA ILE A 461 2.28 16.66 24.19
C ILE A 461 1.54 18.01 24.19
N ASP A 462 1.83 18.87 23.21
CA ASP A 462 1.13 20.14 23.05
C ASP A 462 -0.36 19.94 22.73
N MET A 463 -0.72 18.88 21.99
CA MET A 463 -2.12 18.49 21.80
C MET A 463 -2.78 18.04 23.10
N VAL A 464 -2.09 17.28 23.97
CA VAL A 464 -2.60 16.94 25.32
C VAL A 464 -2.89 18.21 26.11
N ARG A 465 -1.99 19.20 26.08
CA ARG A 465 -2.21 20.51 26.73
C ARG A 465 -3.48 21.19 26.23
N GLU A 466 -3.70 21.22 24.92
CA GLU A 466 -4.93 21.79 24.33
C GLU A 466 -6.19 21.04 24.78
N GLN A 467 -6.16 19.71 24.85
CA GLN A 467 -7.30 18.90 25.32
C GLN A 467 -7.61 19.16 26.79
N VAL A 468 -6.59 19.17 27.66
CA VAL A 468 -6.75 19.50 29.09
C VAL A 468 -7.34 20.89 29.25
N ALA A 469 -6.84 21.89 28.51
CA ALA A 469 -7.37 23.25 28.54
C ALA A 469 -8.83 23.33 28.09
N GLY A 470 -9.22 22.55 27.07
CA GLY A 470 -10.59 22.43 26.60
C GLY A 470 -11.54 21.87 27.65
N GLN A 471 -11.12 20.86 28.43
CA GLN A 471 -11.96 20.29 29.49
C GLN A 471 -12.23 21.31 30.61
N TYR A 472 -11.20 22.03 31.06
CA TYR A 472 -11.37 23.11 32.05
C TYR A 472 -12.34 24.21 31.57
N GLN A 473 -12.38 24.52 30.28
CA GLN A 473 -13.31 25.51 29.73
C GLN A 473 -14.76 25.00 29.70
N LYS A 474 -14.99 23.70 29.50
CA LYS A 474 -16.32 23.09 29.54
C LYS A 474 -16.88 23.10 30.96
N ASP A 475 -16.06 22.75 31.95
CA ASP A 475 -16.46 22.76 33.36
C ASP A 475 -16.81 24.17 33.85
N ALA A 476 -16.03 25.17 33.44
CA ALA A 476 -16.31 26.57 33.79
C ALA A 476 -17.66 27.07 33.25
N LYS A 477 -18.12 26.55 32.10
CA LYS A 477 -19.40 26.93 31.47
C LYS A 477 -20.61 26.17 32.03
N ASN A 478 -20.41 24.95 32.53
CA ASN A 478 -21.47 24.09 33.04
C ASN A 478 -21.76 24.28 34.55
N ASN A 479 -21.05 25.19 35.23
CA ASN A 479 -21.25 25.52 36.65
C ASN A 479 -22.67 26.03 37.03
N GLU A 480 -23.59 26.21 36.07
CA GLU A 480 -25.01 26.49 36.37
C GLU A 480 -25.89 25.22 36.46
N ASN A 481 -25.42 24.05 35.96
CA ASN A 481 -26.12 22.76 36.08
C ASN A 481 -25.10 21.66 36.41
N VAL A 482 -24.92 21.37 37.70
CA VAL A 482 -23.98 20.38 38.22
C VAL A 482 -24.39 18.99 37.75
N ASN A 483 -23.69 18.46 36.75
CA ASN A 483 -23.68 17.04 36.44
C ASN A 483 -22.29 16.51 36.87
N ASP A 484 -22.25 15.64 37.89
CA ASP A 484 -21.01 15.13 38.54
C ASP A 484 -20.01 14.45 37.59
N GLN A 485 -20.45 14.07 36.37
CA GLN A 485 -19.66 13.32 35.40
C GLN A 485 -18.53 14.15 34.75
N HIS A 486 -18.75 15.43 34.46
CA HIS A 486 -17.75 16.27 33.77
C HIS A 486 -16.60 16.73 34.68
N VAL A 487 -16.90 17.03 35.95
CA VAL A 487 -15.87 17.34 36.97
C VAL A 487 -14.90 16.17 37.15
N THR A 488 -15.39 14.93 37.02
CA THR A 488 -14.57 13.70 37.13
C THR A 488 -13.59 13.55 35.95
N GLU A 489 -13.97 13.99 34.75
CA GLU A 489 -13.13 13.88 33.55
C GLU A 489 -11.95 14.86 33.55
N ALA A 490 -12.16 16.14 33.88
CA ALA A 490 -11.05 17.10 33.92
C ALA A 490 -10.01 16.75 34.99
N ILE A 491 -10.46 16.18 36.11
CA ILE A 491 -9.60 15.62 37.16
C ILE A 491 -8.78 14.46 36.59
N SER A 492 -9.43 13.50 35.91
CA SER A 492 -8.77 12.35 35.29
C SER A 492 -7.70 12.79 34.27
N TRP A 493 -8.04 13.70 33.35
CA TRP A 493 -7.11 14.24 32.36
C TRP A 493 -5.89 14.93 33.00
N SER A 494 -6.09 15.60 34.14
CA SER A 494 -5.00 16.28 34.85
C SER A 494 -4.04 15.31 35.54
N PHE A 495 -4.56 14.25 36.17
CA PHE A 495 -3.72 13.17 36.71
C PHE A 495 -2.93 12.47 35.60
N SER A 496 -3.63 12.08 34.53
CA SER A 496 -2.98 11.36 33.43
C SER A 496 -1.96 12.24 32.70
N ALA A 497 -2.22 13.55 32.55
CA ALA A 497 -1.25 14.50 32.02
C ALA A 497 -0.01 14.64 32.91
N LEU A 498 -0.17 14.59 34.24
CA LEU A 498 0.95 14.60 35.17
C LEU A 498 1.80 13.32 35.06
N ASP A 499 1.16 12.15 34.96
CA ASP A 499 1.85 10.88 34.72
C ASP A 499 2.63 10.90 33.38
N LEU A 500 2.05 11.53 32.35
CA LEU A 500 2.73 11.71 31.07
C LEU A 500 3.96 12.61 31.21
N VAL A 501 3.85 13.73 31.93
CA VAL A 501 5.00 14.61 32.21
C VAL A 501 6.09 13.82 32.95
N GLN A 502 5.72 12.99 33.92
CA GLN A 502 6.66 12.14 34.64
C GLN A 502 7.46 11.25 33.69
N VAL A 503 6.77 10.53 32.78
CA VAL A 503 7.43 9.61 31.84
C VAL A 503 8.45 10.33 30.95
N ILE A 504 8.22 11.60 30.62
CA ILE A 504 9.14 12.41 29.80
C ILE A 504 10.30 12.98 30.61
N LEU A 505 10.03 13.54 31.80
CA LEU A 505 11.05 14.19 32.64
C LEU A 505 11.87 13.20 33.49
N ARG A 506 11.35 11.99 33.67
CA ARG A 506 11.98 10.88 34.38
C ARG A 506 11.72 9.58 33.60
N PRO A 507 12.53 9.29 32.57
CA PRO A 507 12.40 8.07 31.79
C PRO A 507 12.47 6.79 32.65
N PRO A 508 11.90 5.67 32.18
CA PRO A 508 11.90 4.39 32.91
C PRO A 508 13.29 3.87 33.27
N GLU A 509 14.30 4.20 32.46
CA GLU A 509 15.71 3.84 32.68
C GLU A 509 16.32 4.56 33.89
N GLY A 510 15.63 5.57 34.43
CA GLY A 510 16.06 6.39 35.55
C GLY A 510 16.92 7.59 35.13
N GLY A 511 17.04 8.56 36.04
CA GLY A 511 17.78 9.80 35.78
C GLY A 511 17.03 10.82 34.90
N PRO A 512 17.69 11.93 34.53
CA PRO A 512 17.13 12.93 33.62
C PRO A 512 17.12 12.44 32.16
N PRO A 513 16.25 13.00 31.30
CA PRO A 513 16.15 12.60 29.89
C PRO A 513 17.43 12.93 29.10
N PRO A 514 17.73 12.18 28.01
CA PRO A 514 18.93 12.41 27.22
C PRO A 514 18.85 13.73 26.43
N PHE A 515 19.89 14.55 26.55
CA PHE A 515 20.09 15.79 25.79
C PHE A 515 21.27 15.66 24.82
N PRO A 516 21.24 16.38 23.68
CA PRO A 516 20.22 17.34 23.25
C PRO A 516 18.97 16.75 22.58
N ASP A 517 19.00 15.45 22.28
CA ASP A 517 18.02 14.78 21.40
C ASP A 517 16.56 14.92 21.87
N ASN A 518 16.31 15.04 23.18
CA ASN A 518 14.96 15.20 23.74
C ASN A 518 14.62 16.62 24.20
N SER A 519 15.36 17.64 23.74
CA SER A 519 15.10 19.05 24.11
C SER A 519 13.66 19.50 23.81
N GLU A 520 13.12 19.19 22.63
CA GLU A 520 11.76 19.55 22.21
C GLU A 520 10.65 18.89 23.05
N PRO A 521 10.63 17.54 23.25
CA PRO A 521 9.60 16.92 24.09
C PRO A 521 9.73 17.32 25.56
N VAL A 522 10.95 17.54 26.07
CA VAL A 522 11.16 18.06 27.44
C VAL A 522 10.59 19.47 27.59
N LEU A 523 10.85 20.36 26.63
CA LEU A 523 10.28 21.71 26.63
C LEU A 523 8.74 21.67 26.64
N SER A 524 8.15 20.79 25.83
CA SER A 524 6.70 20.63 25.75
C SER A 524 6.11 20.08 27.05
N ALA A 525 6.76 19.08 27.65
CA ALA A 525 6.36 18.54 28.96
C ALA A 525 6.47 19.57 30.08
N LEU A 526 7.53 20.39 30.10
CA LEU A 526 7.67 21.49 31.05
C LEU A 526 6.57 22.55 30.87
N ASN A 527 6.19 22.87 29.63
CA ASN A 527 5.09 23.79 29.37
C ASN A 527 3.72 23.22 29.80
N LEU A 528 3.51 21.91 29.63
CA LEU A 528 2.32 21.22 30.16
C LEU A 528 2.29 21.27 31.69
N LEU A 529 3.41 20.96 32.36
CA LEU A 529 3.52 21.07 33.82
C LEU A 529 3.26 22.50 34.30
N ARG A 530 3.89 23.49 33.66
CA ARG A 530 3.67 24.91 33.96
C ARG A 530 2.19 25.28 33.85
N PHE A 531 1.51 24.80 32.81
CA PHE A 531 0.08 25.04 32.63
C PHE A 531 -0.75 24.47 33.79
N LEU A 532 -0.48 23.22 34.20
CA LEU A 532 -1.16 22.57 35.33
C LEU A 532 -0.93 23.34 36.65
N LEU A 533 0.33 23.71 36.94
CA LEU A 533 0.70 24.50 38.13
C LEU A 533 -0.04 25.84 38.18
N ILE A 534 -0.12 26.56 37.07
CA ILE A 534 -0.82 27.86 37.00
C ILE A 534 -2.33 27.66 37.17
N LYS A 535 -2.92 26.63 36.55
CA LYS A 535 -4.36 26.38 36.64
C LYS A 535 -4.81 25.98 38.04
N GLU A 536 -4.01 25.19 38.75
CA GLU A 536 -4.34 24.78 40.11
C GLU A 536 -4.13 25.91 41.12
N SER A 537 -3.06 26.71 40.98
CA SER A 537 -2.79 27.86 41.86
C SER A 537 -3.78 29.02 41.71
N THR A 538 -4.39 29.19 40.54
CA THR A 538 -5.38 30.25 40.29
C THR A 538 -6.79 29.89 40.76
N GLY A 539 -7.01 28.69 41.32
CA GLY A 539 -8.32 28.24 41.81
C GLY A 539 -9.38 28.05 40.72
N GLN A 540 -9.02 28.21 39.44
CA GLN A 540 -9.90 28.04 38.28
C GLN A 540 -10.21 26.58 37.95
N SER A 541 -9.61 25.63 38.68
CA SER A 541 -9.71 24.19 38.44
C SER A 541 -10.82 23.48 39.26
N ASN A 542 -11.66 24.22 40.00
CA ASN A 542 -12.58 23.64 41.00
C ASN A 542 -11.89 22.62 41.95
N GLY A 543 -10.58 22.77 42.20
CA GLY A 543 -9.83 21.95 43.15
C GLY A 543 -9.72 20.48 42.74
N THR A 544 -9.07 20.19 41.61
CA THR A 544 -8.75 18.81 41.21
C THR A 544 -7.88 18.05 42.23
N LYS A 545 -7.19 18.76 43.14
CA LYS A 545 -6.27 18.23 44.18
C LYS A 545 -5.14 17.36 43.62
N VAL A 546 -4.80 17.51 42.35
CA VAL A 546 -3.75 16.73 41.68
C VAL A 546 -2.39 17.10 42.26
N LEU A 547 -2.17 18.39 42.55
CA LEU A 547 -0.91 18.92 43.09
C LEU A 547 -0.96 19.04 44.62
N THR A 548 -1.03 17.90 45.31
CA THR A 548 -0.83 17.85 46.76
C THR A 548 0.57 18.29 47.16
N GLN A 549 0.79 18.64 48.43
CA GLN A 549 2.13 18.97 48.95
C GLN A 549 3.15 17.85 48.67
N GLN A 550 2.74 16.58 48.82
CA GLN A 550 3.59 15.43 48.49
C GLN A 550 3.90 15.36 46.99
N THR A 551 2.89 15.58 46.14
CA THR A 551 3.07 15.61 44.67
C THR A 551 4.07 16.70 44.26
N LEU A 552 3.93 17.92 44.81
CA LEU A 552 4.81 19.05 44.53
C LEU A 552 6.25 18.79 44.99
N GLN A 553 6.44 18.19 46.17
CA GLN A 553 7.75 17.77 46.65
C GLN A 553 8.40 16.74 45.72
N ASN A 554 7.64 15.73 45.27
CA ASN A 554 8.13 14.73 44.34
C ASN A 554 8.51 15.35 42.98
N ILE A 555 7.68 16.22 42.42
CA ILE A 555 7.98 16.94 41.16
C ILE A 555 9.29 17.72 41.30
N TYR A 556 9.48 18.45 42.40
CA TYR A 556 10.67 19.26 42.61
C TYR A 556 11.93 18.40 42.73
N LEU A 557 11.91 17.40 43.61
CA LEU A 557 13.09 16.60 43.96
C LEU A 557 13.45 15.58 42.89
N GLU A 558 12.46 14.95 42.25
CA GLU A 558 12.70 13.82 41.36
C GLU A 558 12.76 14.23 39.89
N TRP A 559 12.15 15.35 39.49
CA TRP A 559 12.06 15.75 38.07
C TRP A 559 12.83 17.04 37.79
N LEU A 560 12.47 18.14 38.48
CA LEU A 560 12.99 19.47 38.16
C LEU A 560 14.44 19.66 38.61
N LEU A 561 14.80 19.19 39.80
CA LEU A 561 16.15 19.36 40.34
C LEU A 561 17.20 18.54 39.56
N PRO A 562 16.99 17.24 39.24
CA PRO A 562 17.91 16.48 38.40
C PRO A 562 18.08 17.06 37.01
N LEU A 563 16.97 17.50 36.39
CA LEU A 563 17.00 18.16 35.09
C LEU A 563 17.79 19.48 35.15
N ARG A 564 17.63 20.28 36.21
CA ARG A 564 18.40 21.52 36.40
C ARG A 564 19.89 21.22 36.48
N MET A 565 20.30 20.20 37.23
CA MET A 565 21.71 19.82 37.33
C MET A 565 22.29 19.43 35.97
N LEU A 566 21.59 18.57 35.22
CA LEU A 566 22.02 18.15 33.89
C LEU A 566 22.19 19.34 32.94
N VAL A 567 21.14 20.14 32.79
CA VAL A 567 21.09 21.23 31.82
C VAL A 567 22.10 22.34 32.18
N THR A 568 22.32 22.59 33.47
CA THR A 568 23.35 23.55 33.92
C THR A 568 24.75 23.03 33.62
N SER A 569 25.03 21.73 33.83
CA SER A 569 26.32 21.12 33.47
C SER A 569 26.59 21.24 31.98
N ILE A 570 25.62 20.87 31.14
CA ILE A 570 25.76 20.98 29.68
C ILE A 570 26.07 22.42 29.28
N ARG A 571 25.41 23.40 29.89
CA ARG A 571 25.69 24.80 29.64
C ARG A 571 27.12 25.18 30.03
N THR A 572 27.55 24.89 31.25
CA THR A 572 28.90 25.25 31.73
C THR A 572 29.99 24.58 30.92
N ASP A 573 29.78 23.33 30.49
CA ASP A 573 30.76 22.56 29.71
C ASP A 573 30.97 23.12 28.30
N ASN A 574 30.04 23.95 27.81
CA ASN A 574 30.06 24.53 26.46
C ASN A 574 30.18 26.06 26.44
N GLU A 575 30.38 26.73 27.58
CA GLU A 575 30.49 28.20 27.66
C GLU A 575 31.74 28.77 26.96
N ASP A 576 32.80 27.97 26.79
CA ASP A 576 34.08 28.39 26.19
C ASP A 576 34.24 27.98 24.70
N GLY A 577 33.31 27.19 24.16
CA GLY A 577 33.42 26.59 22.82
C GLY A 577 32.67 27.38 21.76
N GLY A 578 33.27 28.44 21.20
CA GLY A 578 32.66 29.29 20.16
C GLY A 578 32.57 28.65 18.76
N ASN A 579 31.97 27.46 18.65
CA ASN A 579 31.71 26.78 17.39
C ASN A 579 30.20 26.68 17.10
N GLU A 580 29.85 26.48 15.83
CA GLU A 580 28.47 26.41 15.33
C GLU A 580 27.64 25.29 16.00
N PHE A 581 28.29 24.21 16.45
CA PHE A 581 27.64 23.11 17.17
C PHE A 581 27.18 23.53 18.58
N THR A 582 28.01 24.28 19.31
CA THR A 582 27.66 24.87 20.59
C THR A 582 26.48 25.84 20.46
N ASP A 583 26.47 26.67 19.42
CA ASP A 583 25.37 27.61 19.17
C ASP A 583 24.04 26.86 18.91
N HIS A 584 24.08 25.79 18.11
CA HIS A 584 22.91 24.92 17.87
C HIS A 584 22.41 24.23 19.14
N LEU A 585 23.32 23.68 19.94
CA LEU A 585 23.01 23.06 21.24
C LEU A 585 22.34 24.07 22.18
N MET A 586 22.88 25.27 22.29
CA MET A 586 22.35 26.33 23.16
C MET A 586 20.99 26.85 22.68
N CYS A 587 20.73 26.88 21.37
CA CYS A 587 19.41 27.22 20.83
C CYS A 587 18.30 26.27 21.31
N GLY A 588 18.58 24.97 21.44
CA GLY A 588 17.63 23.99 22.00
C GLY A 588 17.55 24.05 23.54
N LEU A 589 18.66 24.37 24.20
CA LEU A 589 18.78 24.33 25.66
C LEU A 589 18.17 25.55 26.37
N ASN A 590 18.33 26.75 25.78
CA ASN A 590 17.88 28.00 26.40
C ASN A 590 16.36 28.06 26.66
N PRO A 591 15.48 27.65 25.73
CA PRO A 591 14.05 27.57 26.00
C PRO A 591 13.71 26.63 27.16
N VAL A 592 14.40 25.48 27.24
CA VAL A 592 14.21 24.49 28.31
C VAL A 592 14.57 25.10 29.67
N LEU A 593 15.73 25.76 29.78
CA LEU A 593 16.16 26.44 31.00
C LEU A 593 15.12 27.46 31.48
N LEU A 594 14.63 28.30 30.57
CA LEU A 594 13.68 29.36 30.90
C LEU A 594 12.38 28.80 31.49
N VAL A 595 11.82 27.75 30.87
CA VAL A 595 10.58 27.14 31.35
C VAL A 595 10.83 26.33 32.62
N LEU A 596 11.97 25.63 32.73
CA LEU A 596 12.36 24.87 33.92
C LEU A 596 12.43 25.75 35.17
N TYR A 597 13.14 26.88 35.11
CA TYR A 597 13.23 27.81 36.24
C TYR A 597 11.87 28.36 36.62
N ARG A 598 10.99 28.62 35.64
CA ARG A 598 9.62 29.05 35.93
C ARG A 598 8.80 27.97 36.64
N CYS A 599 8.94 26.70 36.25
CA CYS A 599 8.29 25.59 36.95
C CYS A 599 8.79 25.46 38.39
N ILE A 600 10.10 25.60 38.63
CA ILE A 600 10.68 25.58 39.98
C ILE A 600 10.08 26.70 40.83
N GLU A 601 10.06 27.93 40.32
CA GLU A 601 9.49 29.08 41.02
C GLU A 601 8.02 28.85 41.41
N LEU A 602 7.22 28.33 40.49
CA LEU A 602 5.80 28.04 40.72
C LEU A 602 5.61 26.95 41.79
N VAL A 603 6.43 25.90 41.78
CA VAL A 603 6.39 24.84 42.80
C VAL A 603 6.78 25.40 44.18
N GLU A 604 7.86 26.19 44.26
CA GLU A 604 8.30 26.82 45.51
C GLU A 604 7.26 27.81 46.06
N GLN A 605 6.60 28.59 45.20
CA GLN A 605 5.50 29.48 45.60
C GLN A 605 4.31 28.68 46.13
N SER A 606 3.89 27.64 45.42
CA SER A 606 2.76 26.81 45.81
C SER A 606 3.01 26.08 47.14
N THR A 607 4.25 25.65 47.39
CA THR A 607 4.65 24.96 48.64
C THR A 607 4.74 25.92 49.84
N LYS A 608 4.87 27.23 49.63
CA LYS A 608 4.84 28.25 50.69
C LYS A 608 3.41 28.66 51.10
N HIS A 609 2.42 28.36 50.26
CA HIS A 609 1.01 28.75 50.43
C HIS A 609 0.08 27.58 50.80
N LEU A 610 0.59 26.35 50.77
CA LEU A 610 0.02 25.13 51.35
C LEU A 610 0.56 24.95 52.78
#